data_AF-A0A0N4XGT2-F1
#
_entry.id   AF-A0A0N4XGT2-F1
#
_cell.length_a   1.000
_cell.length_b   1.000
_cell.length_c   1.000
_cell.angle_alpha   90.00
_cell.angle_beta   90.00
_cell.angle_gamma   90.00
#
_symmetry.space_group_name_H-M   'P 1'
#
loop_
_entity.id
_entity.type
_entity.pdbx_description
1 polymer ?
#
loop_
_entity_poly.entity_id
_entity_poly.type
_entity_poly.pdbx_seq_one_letter_code
_entity_poly.pdbx_strand_id
1 'polypeptide(L)'
;MQKLIFYAISHPEKLERIGEYLVLRMGRDLGRMRYVQVKIAVEAMDQLLQSCHSSPSLPQFSENHLKMVQKLLESNQPRMEQLATDSFVTFSNIEESSPSYHRQYDFFISKFSQMCHATYGEDSRKIRSAGLKGLRGVVWKSVTDDLHPNIWEKQHMDKIVPSILFNLQEPDQADESSKTTTLFSSFDDDPNREEGPKTLSDRCLRELMGKASFGSLRAVMEPVLKHMDLHAHWKPPPVFAIHVFKAIIYSIQSQNSYFVIQELINHLDSMSTADAVIRIGIATVLSNIVSIAGTSIGPLLLSIFNSLLKHLRTSVDFERSEKCKDSEAEKMYQEALINAMGDFANALPDYQKVEMMMFTVGNIPNLEEKRVKQGDEFLQHVLVKTLLKVSVFLLT
;
A
#
# COMPACT_ATOMS: atom_id res chain seq x y z
N MET A 1 -35.55 22.03 -4.07
CA MET A 1 -34.44 21.47 -4.86
C MET A 1 -34.86 21.10 -6.29
N GLN A 2 -35.88 20.27 -6.50
CA GLN A 2 -36.33 19.82 -7.84
C GLN A 2 -36.48 20.96 -8.88
N LYS A 3 -37.07 22.10 -8.52
CA LYS A 3 -37.19 23.26 -9.41
C LYS A 3 -35.83 23.84 -9.85
N LEU A 4 -34.83 23.83 -8.97
CA LEU A 4 -33.47 24.31 -9.26
C LEU A 4 -32.76 23.34 -10.22
N ILE A 5 -32.90 22.03 -9.99
CA ILE A 5 -32.37 21.00 -10.88
C ILE A 5 -32.98 21.14 -12.28
N PHE A 6 -34.32 21.22 -12.36
CA PHE A 6 -35.03 21.41 -13.64
C PHE A 6 -34.56 22.66 -14.37
N TYR A 7 -34.40 23.77 -13.64
CA TYR A 7 -33.90 25.02 -14.19
C TYR A 7 -32.48 24.88 -14.74
N ALA A 8 -31.57 24.26 -13.99
CA ALA A 8 -30.17 24.07 -14.38
C ALA A 8 -30.01 23.12 -15.58
N ILE A 9 -30.83 22.07 -15.67
CA ILE A 9 -30.86 21.17 -16.83
C ILE A 9 -31.40 21.91 -18.06
N SER A 10 -32.43 22.73 -17.88
CA SER A 10 -33.05 23.49 -18.98
C SER A 10 -32.21 24.66 -19.48
N HIS A 11 -31.31 25.19 -18.63
CA HIS A 11 -30.42 26.31 -18.95
C HIS A 11 -28.97 25.99 -18.53
N PRO A 12 -28.26 25.10 -19.26
CA PRO A 12 -26.92 24.65 -18.92
C PRO A 12 -25.92 25.80 -18.71
N GLU A 13 -26.06 26.89 -19.47
CA GLU A 13 -25.19 28.08 -19.39
C GLU A 13 -25.29 28.84 -18.07
N LYS A 14 -26.33 28.57 -17.26
CA LYS A 14 -26.49 29.15 -15.93
C LYS A 14 -25.85 28.32 -14.83
N LEU A 15 -25.52 27.06 -15.11
CA LEU A 15 -25.03 26.11 -14.11
C LEU A 15 -23.76 26.62 -13.42
N GLU A 16 -22.81 27.16 -14.19
CA GLU A 16 -21.58 27.75 -13.64
C GLU A 16 -21.87 28.85 -12.62
N ARG A 17 -22.73 29.83 -12.97
CA ARG A 17 -23.12 30.94 -12.09
C ARG A 17 -23.86 30.47 -10.84
N ILE A 18 -24.67 29.42 -10.95
CA ILE A 18 -25.32 28.79 -9.80
C ILE A 18 -24.25 28.23 -8.85
N GLY A 19 -23.24 27.53 -9.38
CA GLY A 19 -22.10 27.03 -8.62
C GLY A 19 -21.33 28.14 -7.90
N GLU A 20 -20.96 29.21 -8.61
CA GLU A 20 -20.27 30.36 -8.01
C GLU A 20 -21.06 30.98 -6.84
N TYR A 21 -22.37 31.16 -7.04
CA TYR A 21 -23.25 31.70 -6.00
C TYR A 21 -23.30 30.78 -4.77
N LEU A 22 -23.42 29.47 -4.97
CA LEU A 22 -23.49 28.49 -3.89
C LEU A 22 -22.19 28.46 -3.08
N VAL A 23 -21.02 28.48 -3.75
CA VAL A 23 -19.71 28.56 -3.08
C VAL A 23 -19.62 29.84 -2.24
N LEU A 24 -19.98 30.98 -2.81
CA LEU A 24 -19.89 32.27 -2.14
C LEU A 24 -20.88 32.37 -0.97
N ARG A 25 -22.08 31.81 -1.10
CA ARG A 25 -23.08 31.76 -0.03
C ARG A 25 -22.63 30.82 1.10
N MET A 26 -22.18 29.63 0.74
CA MET A 26 -21.64 28.64 1.67
C MET A 26 -20.49 29.25 2.48
N GLY A 27 -19.53 29.91 1.84
CA GLY A 27 -18.40 30.55 2.52
C GLY A 27 -18.83 31.63 3.53
N ARG A 28 -19.87 32.42 3.22
CA ARG A 28 -20.44 33.41 4.16
C ARG A 28 -21.09 32.75 5.37
N ASP A 29 -21.82 31.67 5.16
CA ASP A 29 -22.49 30.94 6.23
C ASP A 29 -21.48 30.13 7.08
N LEU A 30 -20.40 29.62 6.47
CA LEU A 30 -19.27 28.98 7.15
C LEU A 30 -18.55 29.95 8.08
N GLY A 31 -18.21 31.15 7.61
CA GLY A 31 -17.59 32.20 8.45
C GLY A 31 -18.49 32.70 9.59
N ARG A 32 -19.81 32.42 9.52
CA ARG A 32 -20.79 32.73 10.57
C ARG A 32 -21.17 31.51 11.41
N MET A 33 -20.49 30.37 11.23
CA MET A 33 -20.72 29.12 11.96
C MET A 33 -22.15 28.58 11.80
N ARG A 34 -22.78 28.85 10.65
CA ARG A 34 -24.15 28.43 10.32
C ARG A 34 -24.13 27.05 9.63
N TYR A 35 -23.74 26.02 10.37
CA TYR A 35 -23.45 24.70 9.82
C TYR A 35 -24.63 24.03 9.09
N VAL A 36 -25.86 24.28 9.53
CA VAL A 36 -27.06 23.76 8.85
C VAL A 36 -27.18 24.36 7.46
N GLN A 37 -26.95 25.66 7.31
CA GLN A 37 -26.99 26.35 6.02
C GLN A 37 -25.81 25.94 5.12
N VAL A 38 -24.63 25.72 5.71
CA VAL A 38 -23.48 25.15 4.99
C VAL A 38 -23.84 23.77 4.43
N LYS A 39 -24.39 22.88 5.25
CA LYS A 39 -24.83 21.53 4.83
C LYS A 39 -25.83 21.59 3.68
N ILE A 40 -26.85 22.45 3.76
CA ILE A 40 -27.84 22.63 2.70
C ILE A 40 -27.19 23.06 1.38
N ALA A 41 -26.19 23.95 1.43
CA ALA A 41 -25.48 24.40 0.23
C ALA A 41 -24.65 23.27 -0.40
N VAL A 42 -23.98 22.45 0.42
CA VAL A 42 -23.22 21.27 -0.04
C VAL A 42 -24.15 20.25 -0.69
N GLU A 43 -25.25 19.89 -0.02
CA GLU A 43 -26.25 18.95 -0.56
C GLU A 43 -26.87 19.45 -1.87
N ALA A 44 -27.08 20.76 -2.00
CA ALA A 44 -27.56 21.35 -3.24
C ALA A 44 -26.52 21.25 -4.37
N MET A 45 -25.24 21.49 -4.07
CA MET A 45 -24.14 21.31 -5.03
C MET A 45 -24.01 19.85 -5.47
N ASP A 46 -24.03 18.90 -4.54
CA ASP A 46 -23.93 17.47 -4.85
C ASP A 46 -25.10 16.97 -5.71
N GLN A 47 -26.33 17.38 -5.39
CA GLN A 47 -27.50 17.01 -6.19
C GLN A 47 -27.47 17.62 -7.60
N LEU A 48 -26.96 18.84 -7.77
CA LEU A 48 -26.76 19.45 -9.09
C LEU A 48 -25.68 18.71 -9.88
N LEU A 49 -24.56 18.38 -9.23
CA LEU A 49 -23.46 17.63 -9.83
C LEU A 49 -23.94 16.28 -10.37
N GLN A 50 -24.71 15.53 -9.56
CA GLN A 50 -25.29 14.25 -9.97
C GLN A 50 -26.35 14.40 -11.07
N SER A 51 -27.21 15.41 -11.00
CA SER A 51 -28.32 15.57 -11.94
C SER A 51 -27.93 16.19 -13.28
N CYS A 52 -26.83 16.94 -13.32
CA CYS A 52 -26.34 17.67 -14.49
C CYS A 52 -25.08 17.04 -15.09
N HIS A 53 -24.83 15.75 -14.86
CA HIS A 53 -23.61 15.03 -15.30
C HIS A 53 -23.38 15.00 -16.82
N SER A 54 -24.40 15.27 -17.65
CA SER A 54 -24.27 15.40 -19.11
C SER A 54 -24.22 16.85 -19.61
N SER A 55 -24.18 17.83 -18.71
CA SER A 55 -24.19 19.25 -19.06
C SER A 55 -22.84 19.69 -19.65
N PRO A 56 -22.83 20.50 -20.73
CA PRO A 56 -21.59 21.05 -21.27
C PRO A 56 -20.86 21.99 -20.30
N SER A 57 -21.57 22.56 -19.32
CA SER A 57 -20.99 23.43 -18.28
C SER A 57 -20.56 22.68 -17.02
N LEU A 58 -20.61 21.34 -17.05
CA LEU A 58 -20.20 20.51 -15.91
C LEU A 58 -18.74 20.75 -15.49
N PRO A 59 -17.73 20.86 -16.39
CA PRO A 59 -16.35 21.05 -15.96
C PRO A 59 -16.17 22.30 -15.08
N GLN A 60 -16.73 23.45 -15.47
CA GLN A 60 -16.67 24.69 -14.69
C GLN A 60 -17.46 24.57 -13.37
N PHE A 61 -18.60 23.86 -13.40
CA PHE A 61 -19.37 23.60 -12.20
C PHE A 61 -18.61 22.71 -11.20
N SER A 62 -17.94 21.67 -11.69
CA SER A 62 -17.06 20.79 -10.91
C SER A 62 -15.90 21.58 -10.28
N GLU A 63 -15.32 22.55 -10.98
CA GLU A 63 -14.31 23.44 -10.37
C GLU A 63 -14.87 24.27 -9.21
N ASN A 64 -16.11 24.75 -9.32
CA ASN A 64 -16.79 25.42 -8.22
C ASN A 64 -17.11 24.45 -7.06
N HIS A 65 -17.47 23.20 -7.37
CA HIS A 65 -17.63 22.14 -6.36
C HIS A 65 -16.32 21.89 -5.61
N LEU A 66 -15.20 21.73 -6.31
CA LEU A 66 -13.90 21.54 -5.67
C LEU A 66 -13.48 22.74 -4.82
N LYS A 67 -13.74 23.98 -5.26
CA LYS A 67 -13.53 25.18 -4.43
C LYS A 67 -14.38 25.16 -3.15
N MET A 68 -15.61 24.67 -3.21
CA MET A 68 -16.46 24.48 -2.03
C MET A 68 -15.84 23.46 -1.08
N VAL A 69 -15.47 22.28 -1.58
CA VAL A 69 -14.84 21.21 -0.78
C VAL A 69 -13.56 21.73 -0.13
N GLN A 70 -12.70 22.43 -0.88
CA GLN A 70 -11.47 23.02 -0.38
C GLN A 70 -11.74 23.95 0.82
N LYS A 71 -12.68 24.89 0.69
CA LYS A 71 -13.04 25.83 1.77
C LYS A 71 -13.54 25.12 3.04
N LEU A 72 -14.27 24.02 2.88
CA LEU A 72 -14.75 23.23 4.01
C LEU A 72 -13.60 22.52 4.72
N LEU A 73 -12.68 21.91 3.96
CA LEU A 73 -11.49 21.26 4.52
C LEU A 73 -10.56 22.27 5.22
N GLU A 74 -10.39 23.47 4.67
CA GLU A 74 -9.59 24.55 5.28
C GLU A 74 -10.12 25.02 6.64
N SER A 75 -11.39 24.74 6.97
CA SER A 75 -11.96 25.10 8.27
C SER A 75 -11.37 24.32 9.44
N ASN A 76 -10.76 23.15 9.17
CA ASN A 76 -10.21 22.22 10.18
C ASN A 76 -11.20 21.83 11.27
N GLN A 77 -12.51 21.85 10.97
CA GLN A 77 -13.56 21.41 11.88
C GLN A 77 -13.98 19.98 11.52
N PRO A 78 -14.01 19.02 12.45
CA PRO A 78 -14.28 17.62 12.13
C PRO A 78 -15.58 17.40 11.35
N ARG A 79 -16.65 18.13 11.72
CA ARG A 79 -17.95 18.06 11.01
C ARG A 79 -17.88 18.59 9.58
N MET A 80 -17.08 19.63 9.32
CA MET A 80 -16.94 20.22 7.99
C MET A 80 -15.99 19.37 7.13
N GLU A 81 -14.93 18.82 7.72
CA GLU A 81 -14.03 17.89 7.04
C GLU A 81 -14.76 16.61 6.62
N GLN A 82 -15.59 16.04 7.50
CA GLN A 82 -16.45 14.90 7.18
C GLN A 82 -17.39 15.21 6.01
N LEU A 83 -18.12 16.34 6.10
CA LEU A 83 -19.05 16.78 5.05
C LEU A 83 -18.33 17.00 3.70
N ALA A 84 -17.14 17.59 3.73
CA ALA A 84 -16.32 17.82 2.55
C ALA A 84 -15.83 16.51 1.94
N THR A 85 -15.36 15.57 2.77
CA THR A 85 -14.94 14.23 2.33
C THR A 85 -16.10 13.50 1.66
N ASP A 86 -17.28 13.45 2.28
CA ASP A 86 -18.43 12.71 1.74
C ASP A 86 -18.88 13.29 0.39
N SER A 87 -18.90 14.61 0.28
CA SER A 87 -19.18 15.35 -0.97
C SER A 87 -18.11 15.07 -2.04
N PHE A 88 -16.82 15.05 -1.66
CA PHE A 88 -15.72 14.74 -2.58
C PHE A 88 -15.75 13.29 -3.08
N VAL A 89 -16.04 12.32 -2.20
CA VAL A 89 -16.20 10.90 -2.59
C VAL A 89 -17.38 10.73 -3.54
N THR A 90 -18.45 11.47 -3.32
CA THR A 90 -19.58 11.50 -4.26
C THR A 90 -19.13 12.01 -5.63
N PHE A 91 -18.39 13.11 -5.67
CA PHE A 91 -17.81 13.66 -6.90
C PHE A 91 -16.82 12.71 -7.58
N SER A 92 -16.02 11.95 -6.83
CA SER A 92 -15.05 11.01 -7.42
C SER A 92 -15.72 9.87 -8.20
N ASN A 93 -16.97 9.54 -7.89
CA ASN A 93 -17.73 8.48 -8.55
C ASN A 93 -18.51 8.95 -9.78
N ILE A 94 -18.49 10.25 -10.10
CA ILE A 94 -19.18 10.79 -11.27
C ILE A 94 -18.23 10.76 -12.47
N GLU A 95 -18.65 10.10 -13.54
CA GLU A 95 -17.94 10.11 -14.82
C GLU A 95 -18.15 11.46 -15.51
N GLU A 96 -17.07 12.12 -15.91
CA GLU A 96 -17.12 13.37 -16.66
C GLU A 96 -16.97 13.07 -18.15
N SER A 97 -17.91 13.55 -18.97
CA SER A 97 -17.89 13.33 -20.43
C SER A 97 -16.77 14.10 -21.15
N SER A 98 -16.09 15.00 -20.45
CA SER A 98 -15.02 15.81 -21.00
C SER A 98 -13.85 15.85 -20.01
N PRO A 99 -12.62 15.53 -20.47
CA PRO A 99 -11.45 15.53 -19.60
C PRO A 99 -11.15 16.93 -19.05
N SER A 100 -10.76 16.99 -17.77
CA SER A 100 -10.43 18.25 -17.10
C SER A 100 -8.92 18.49 -17.05
N TYR A 101 -8.35 19.00 -18.14
CA TYR A 101 -6.90 19.19 -18.31
C TYR A 101 -6.22 20.12 -17.29
N HIS A 102 -6.98 20.94 -16.55
CA HIS A 102 -6.44 21.93 -15.60
C HIS A 102 -6.59 21.52 -14.14
N ARG A 103 -7.24 20.38 -13.86
CA ARG A 103 -7.57 20.01 -12.49
C ARG A 103 -6.36 19.42 -11.78
N GLN A 104 -6.04 19.99 -10.62
CA GLN A 104 -4.95 19.55 -9.76
C GLN A 104 -5.51 19.11 -8.41
N TYR A 105 -5.05 17.96 -7.92
CA TYR A 105 -5.49 17.40 -6.66
C TYR A 105 -4.48 17.59 -5.52
N ASP A 106 -3.39 18.33 -5.72
CA ASP A 106 -2.28 18.49 -4.75
C ASP A 106 -2.72 18.98 -3.39
N PHE A 107 -3.64 19.94 -3.36
CA PHE A 107 -4.26 20.43 -2.13
C PHE A 107 -5.00 19.30 -1.42
N PHE A 108 -5.87 18.57 -2.13
CA PHE A 108 -6.66 17.47 -1.57
C PHE A 108 -5.79 16.32 -1.08
N ILE A 109 -4.77 15.92 -1.84
CA ILE A 109 -3.81 14.89 -1.43
C ILE A 109 -3.12 15.32 -0.13
N SER A 110 -2.63 16.55 -0.07
CA SER A 110 -1.92 17.07 1.11
C SER A 110 -2.85 17.16 2.33
N LYS A 111 -4.08 17.65 2.13
CA LYS A 111 -5.04 17.87 3.21
C LYS A 111 -5.65 16.55 3.72
N PHE A 112 -6.02 15.63 2.84
CA PHE A 112 -6.51 14.31 3.25
C PHE A 112 -5.39 13.47 3.89
N SER A 113 -4.15 13.58 3.42
CA SER A 113 -2.99 12.96 4.10
C SER A 113 -2.81 13.53 5.50
N GLN A 114 -2.92 14.86 5.68
CA GLN A 114 -2.87 15.48 7.02
C GLN A 114 -3.97 14.92 7.94
N MET A 115 -5.20 14.78 7.44
CA MET A 115 -6.31 14.19 8.20
C MET A 115 -6.04 12.74 8.61
N CYS A 116 -5.36 11.95 7.77
CA CYS A 116 -4.94 10.58 8.09
C CYS A 116 -3.98 10.48 9.27
N HIS A 117 -3.35 11.58 9.68
CA HIS A 117 -2.45 11.68 10.83
C HIS A 117 -3.04 12.49 12.00
N ALA A 118 -4.36 12.69 12.04
CA ALA A 118 -5.00 13.28 13.21
C ALA A 118 -4.68 12.43 14.46
N THR A 119 -4.20 13.11 15.50
CA THR A 119 -3.72 12.49 16.76
C THR A 119 -4.41 13.07 18.01
N TYR A 120 -5.19 14.14 17.85
CA TYR A 120 -5.79 14.87 18.96
C TYR A 120 -7.31 14.98 18.79
N GLY A 121 -8.03 14.89 19.91
CA GLY A 121 -9.49 15.02 19.96
C GLY A 121 -10.23 13.68 19.89
N GLU A 122 -11.43 13.63 20.46
CA GLU A 122 -12.29 12.44 20.45
C GLU A 122 -12.66 11.99 19.03
N ASP A 123 -12.72 12.93 18.09
CA ASP A 123 -13.02 12.67 16.68
C ASP A 123 -11.80 12.23 15.85
N SER A 124 -10.61 12.08 16.45
CA SER A 124 -9.37 11.78 15.73
C SER A 124 -9.49 10.55 14.81
N ARG A 125 -10.14 9.46 15.26
CA ARG A 125 -10.37 8.28 14.42
C ARG A 125 -11.32 8.56 13.25
N LYS A 126 -12.37 9.35 13.47
CA LYS A 126 -13.32 9.73 12.41
C LYS A 126 -12.64 10.60 11.35
N ILE A 127 -11.83 11.57 11.78
CA ILE A 127 -11.04 12.42 10.89
C ILE A 127 -10.08 11.58 10.07
N ARG A 128 -9.41 10.59 10.69
CA ARG A 128 -8.54 9.65 9.98
C ARG A 128 -9.29 8.82 8.93
N SER A 129 -10.46 8.27 9.28
CA SER A 129 -11.33 7.57 8.33
C SER A 129 -11.79 8.49 7.19
N ALA A 130 -12.12 9.75 7.47
CA ALA A 130 -12.47 10.74 6.46
C ALA A 130 -11.29 11.07 5.53
N GLY A 131 -10.07 11.17 6.08
CA GLY A 131 -8.85 11.35 5.30
C GLY A 131 -8.62 10.18 4.34
N LEU A 132 -8.74 8.94 4.82
CA LEU A 132 -8.57 7.73 4.00
C LEU A 132 -9.61 7.66 2.87
N LYS A 133 -10.88 7.93 3.17
CA LYS A 133 -11.96 8.00 2.17
C LYS A 133 -11.67 9.07 1.11
N GLY A 134 -11.17 10.24 1.53
CA GLY A 134 -10.77 11.31 0.64
C GLY A 134 -9.61 10.92 -0.29
N LEU A 135 -8.53 10.36 0.27
CA LEU A 135 -7.39 9.86 -0.52
C LEU A 135 -7.81 8.80 -1.53
N ARG A 136 -8.64 7.84 -1.13
CA ARG A 136 -9.22 6.83 -2.01
C ARG A 136 -10.00 7.47 -3.16
N GLY A 137 -10.83 8.48 -2.87
CA GLY A 137 -11.57 9.22 -3.89
C GLY A 137 -10.65 9.93 -4.89
N VAL A 138 -9.54 10.52 -4.43
CA VAL A 138 -8.56 11.16 -5.31
C VAL A 138 -7.91 10.12 -6.22
N VAL A 139 -7.42 9.01 -5.66
CA VAL A 139 -6.81 7.92 -6.44
C VAL A 139 -7.79 7.39 -7.49
N TRP A 140 -9.04 7.14 -7.10
CA TRP A 140 -10.07 6.65 -8.01
C TRP A 140 -10.29 7.61 -9.18
N LYS A 141 -10.45 8.90 -8.89
CA LYS A 141 -10.71 9.93 -9.91
C LYS A 141 -9.51 10.17 -10.83
N SER A 142 -8.29 10.09 -10.31
CA SER A 142 -7.06 10.33 -11.06
C SER A 142 -6.61 9.16 -11.92
N VAL A 143 -6.90 7.91 -11.53
CA VAL A 143 -6.52 6.72 -12.32
C VAL A 143 -7.44 6.50 -13.51
N THR A 144 -8.69 6.95 -13.44
CA THR A 144 -9.68 6.75 -14.52
C THR A 144 -9.51 7.69 -15.71
N ASP A 145 -8.69 8.74 -15.58
CA ASP A 145 -8.56 9.76 -16.62
C ASP A 145 -7.07 10.01 -16.91
N ASP A 146 -6.60 9.40 -18.00
CA ASP A 146 -5.21 9.41 -18.48
C ASP A 146 -4.66 10.81 -18.79
N LEU A 147 -5.50 11.83 -18.78
CA LEU A 147 -5.15 13.22 -19.12
C LEU A 147 -4.88 14.09 -17.87
N HIS A 148 -5.08 13.56 -16.66
CA HIS A 148 -4.76 14.27 -15.42
C HIS A 148 -3.26 14.17 -15.05
N PRO A 149 -2.76 15.08 -14.17
CA PRO A 149 -1.46 14.94 -13.56
C PRO A 149 -1.25 13.54 -12.99
N ASN A 150 -0.07 12.97 -13.23
CA ASN A 150 0.20 11.58 -12.95
C ASN A 150 0.19 11.35 -11.43
N ILE A 151 -0.88 10.73 -10.92
CA ILE A 151 -1.02 10.41 -9.49
C ILE A 151 0.14 9.55 -8.96
N TRP A 152 0.81 8.81 -9.85
CA TRP A 152 1.97 7.97 -9.53
C TRP A 152 3.28 8.77 -9.38
N GLU A 153 3.26 10.10 -9.50
CA GLU A 153 4.42 10.91 -9.18
C GLU A 153 4.81 10.78 -7.71
N LYS A 154 6.13 10.80 -7.49
CA LYS A 154 6.74 10.64 -6.17
C LYS A 154 6.16 11.61 -5.13
N GLN A 155 5.93 12.87 -5.51
CA GLN A 155 5.37 13.89 -4.61
C GLN A 155 3.99 13.54 -4.03
N HIS A 156 3.20 12.72 -4.74
CA HIS A 156 1.89 12.27 -4.28
C HIS A 156 2.01 10.97 -3.49
N MET A 157 2.72 9.98 -4.02
CA MET A 157 2.86 8.67 -3.37
C MET A 157 3.63 8.75 -2.05
N ASP A 158 4.59 9.67 -1.92
CA ASP A 158 5.30 9.97 -0.66
C ASP A 158 4.38 10.55 0.44
N LYS A 159 3.13 10.91 0.12
CA LYS A 159 2.11 11.33 1.10
C LYS A 159 1.03 10.26 1.27
N ILE A 160 0.55 9.69 0.17
CA ILE A 160 -0.55 8.72 0.15
C ILE A 160 -0.16 7.43 0.86
N VAL A 161 0.97 6.83 0.47
CA VAL A 161 1.38 5.51 0.99
C VAL A 161 1.69 5.55 2.48
N PRO A 162 2.50 6.50 3.00
CA PRO A 162 2.72 6.60 4.45
C PRO A 162 1.45 6.87 5.25
N SER A 163 0.51 7.66 4.70
CA SER A 163 -0.80 7.91 5.33
C SER A 163 -1.61 6.62 5.47
N ILE A 164 -1.64 5.78 4.44
CA ILE A 164 -2.30 4.47 4.47
C ILE A 164 -1.61 3.56 5.50
N LEU A 165 -0.29 3.43 5.43
CA LEU A 165 0.47 2.53 6.30
C LEU A 165 0.41 2.93 7.78
N PHE A 166 0.43 4.23 8.08
CA PHE A 166 0.23 4.73 9.44
C PHE A 166 -1.10 4.28 10.04
N ASN A 167 -2.17 4.30 9.23
CA ASN A 167 -3.50 3.89 9.68
C ASN A 167 -3.63 2.37 9.84
N LEU A 168 -2.90 1.61 9.03
CA LEU A 168 -2.90 0.15 9.06
C LEU A 168 -2.23 -0.42 10.32
N GLN A 169 -1.39 0.37 10.98
CA GLN A 169 -0.70 0.01 12.23
C GLN A 169 -1.58 0.11 13.47
N GLU A 170 -2.78 0.68 13.34
CA GLU A 170 -3.67 0.84 14.48
C GLU A 170 -4.03 -0.53 15.08
N PRO A 171 -3.94 -0.69 16.41
CA PRO A 171 -4.31 -1.94 17.07
C PRO A 171 -5.79 -2.25 16.84
N ASP A 172 -6.12 -3.53 16.69
CA ASP A 172 -7.51 -3.95 16.58
C ASP A 172 -8.25 -3.59 17.86
N GLN A 173 -9.31 -2.79 17.76
CA GLN A 173 -10.16 -2.46 18.91
C GLN A 173 -10.79 -3.71 19.56
N ALA A 174 -10.81 -4.84 18.84
CA ALA A 174 -11.30 -6.12 19.36
C ALA A 174 -10.44 -6.68 20.51
N ASP A 175 -9.17 -6.26 20.64
CA ASP A 175 -8.26 -6.81 21.66
C ASP A 175 -8.49 -6.20 23.06
N GLU A 176 -9.11 -5.03 23.19
CA GLU A 176 -9.45 -4.47 24.52
C GLU A 176 -10.77 -5.03 25.07
N SER A 177 -11.76 -5.32 24.22
CA SER A 177 -13.02 -5.94 24.66
C SER A 177 -12.90 -7.44 24.94
N SER A 178 -11.85 -8.10 24.45
CA SER A 178 -11.68 -9.56 24.58
C SER A 178 -11.16 -10.04 25.95
N LYS A 179 -10.91 -9.14 26.91
CA LYS A 179 -10.64 -9.55 28.31
C LYS A 179 -11.90 -9.87 29.11
N THR A 180 -13.08 -9.64 28.56
CA THR A 180 -14.34 -10.03 29.22
C THR A 180 -15.35 -10.42 28.15
N THR A 181 -15.65 -11.72 28.09
CA THR A 181 -16.83 -12.38 27.46
C THR A 181 -16.46 -13.36 26.33
N THR A 182 -16.24 -14.62 26.75
CA THR A 182 -16.69 -15.88 26.11
C THR A 182 -16.61 -16.02 24.57
N LEU A 183 -15.56 -16.72 24.12
CA LEU A 183 -15.48 -17.87 23.19
C LEU A 183 -16.39 -18.07 21.95
N PHE A 184 -17.34 -17.19 21.60
CA PHE A 184 -18.07 -17.29 20.33
C PHE A 184 -18.49 -15.90 19.83
N SER A 185 -17.67 -15.27 19.01
CA SER A 185 -18.12 -14.18 18.12
C SER A 185 -17.84 -14.59 16.68
N SER A 186 -18.79 -15.35 16.14
CA SER A 186 -19.04 -15.46 14.71
C SER A 186 -19.12 -14.07 14.09
N PHE A 187 -18.68 -13.95 12.83
CA PHE A 187 -18.91 -12.87 11.88
C PHE A 187 -20.15 -12.00 12.19
N ASP A 188 -19.99 -10.98 13.03
CA ASP A 188 -20.95 -9.87 13.16
C ASP A 188 -20.60 -8.84 12.08
N ASP A 189 -21.13 -9.09 10.88
CA ASP A 189 -21.20 -8.12 9.79
C ASP A 189 -22.39 -7.20 10.10
N ASP A 190 -22.22 -6.27 11.05
CA ASP A 190 -23.15 -5.16 11.25
C ASP A 190 -22.92 -4.13 10.12
N PRO A 191 -23.83 -4.01 9.14
CA PRO A 191 -23.67 -3.10 8.01
C PRO A 191 -23.70 -1.61 8.41
N ASN A 192 -24.04 -1.29 9.68
CA ASN A 192 -24.01 0.06 10.21
C ASN A 192 -22.75 0.41 11.02
N ARG A 193 -21.82 -0.53 11.22
CA ARG A 193 -20.57 -0.23 11.93
C ARG A 193 -19.67 0.60 11.03
N GLU A 194 -19.42 1.85 11.41
CA GLU A 194 -18.43 2.69 10.71
C GLU A 194 -17.10 1.95 10.64
N GLU A 195 -16.62 1.68 9.42
CA GLU A 195 -15.33 1.02 9.23
C GLU A 195 -14.22 1.82 9.90
N GLY A 196 -13.47 1.14 10.78
CA GLY A 196 -12.33 1.73 11.46
C GLY A 196 -11.22 2.11 10.48
N PRO A 197 -10.32 3.05 10.86
CA PRO A 197 -9.26 3.50 9.97
C PRO A 197 -8.35 2.36 9.49
N LYS A 198 -8.10 1.34 10.34
CA LYS A 198 -7.33 0.14 9.97
C LYS A 198 -7.95 -0.60 8.78
N THR A 199 -9.22 -0.99 8.87
CA THR A 199 -9.92 -1.72 7.79
C THR A 199 -10.01 -0.90 6.51
N LEU A 200 -10.28 0.41 6.64
CA LEU A 200 -10.26 1.34 5.50
C LEU A 200 -8.88 1.40 4.86
N SER A 201 -7.81 1.46 5.65
CA SER A 201 -6.45 1.54 5.14
C SER A 201 -6.00 0.26 4.42
N ASP A 202 -6.35 -0.93 4.94
CA ASP A 202 -6.07 -2.20 4.24
C ASP A 202 -6.76 -2.22 2.88
N ARG A 203 -8.04 -1.83 2.82
CA ARG A 203 -8.78 -1.70 1.56
C ARG A 203 -8.14 -0.67 0.62
N CYS A 204 -7.76 0.49 1.13
CA CYS A 204 -7.12 1.54 0.33
C CYS A 204 -5.80 1.06 -0.29
N LEU A 205 -4.97 0.35 0.48
CA LEU A 205 -3.72 -0.23 -0.03
C LEU A 205 -3.99 -1.23 -1.16
N ARG A 206 -4.95 -2.13 -0.94
CA ARG A 206 -5.33 -3.17 -1.91
C ARG A 206 -5.88 -2.58 -3.20
N GLU A 207 -6.77 -1.61 -3.10
CA GLU A 207 -7.32 -0.92 -4.27
C GLU A 207 -6.26 -0.12 -5.01
N LEU A 208 -5.37 0.59 -4.31
CA LEU A 208 -4.25 1.32 -4.90
C LEU A 208 -3.35 0.37 -5.72
N MET A 209 -2.97 -0.77 -5.13
CA MET A 209 -2.15 -1.78 -5.82
C MET A 209 -2.88 -2.44 -6.99
N GLY A 210 -4.17 -2.74 -6.84
CA GLY A 210 -4.98 -3.34 -7.91
C GLY A 210 -5.21 -2.42 -9.11
N LYS A 211 -5.04 -1.11 -8.92
CA LYS A 211 -5.11 -0.09 -9.97
C LYS A 211 -3.76 0.26 -10.59
N ALA A 212 -2.65 -0.07 -9.93
CA ALA A 212 -1.33 0.23 -10.42
C ALA A 212 -0.98 -0.60 -11.67
N SER A 213 -0.65 0.08 -12.77
CA SER A 213 -0.02 -0.57 -13.92
C SER A 213 1.39 -1.04 -13.56
N PHE A 214 1.99 -1.93 -14.36
CA PHE A 214 3.35 -2.41 -14.12
C PHE A 214 4.38 -1.27 -13.95
N GLY A 215 4.30 -0.22 -14.78
CA GLY A 215 5.18 0.95 -14.68
C GLY A 215 4.96 1.80 -13.42
N SER A 216 3.77 1.72 -12.83
CA SER A 216 3.39 2.47 -11.63
C SER A 216 3.69 1.72 -10.33
N LEU A 217 3.90 0.41 -10.35
CA LEU A 217 4.14 -0.40 -9.14
C LEU A 217 5.29 0.15 -8.31
N ARG A 218 6.37 0.60 -8.96
CA ARG A 218 7.54 1.17 -8.29
C ARG A 218 7.20 2.41 -7.45
N ALA A 219 6.28 3.25 -7.93
CA ALA A 219 5.87 4.47 -7.24
C ALA A 219 5.20 4.19 -5.89
N VAL A 220 4.56 3.02 -5.73
CA VAL A 220 3.99 2.57 -4.46
C VAL A 220 5.04 1.82 -3.63
N MET A 221 5.85 0.97 -4.27
CA MET A 221 6.84 0.14 -3.57
C MET A 221 7.94 0.95 -2.88
N GLU A 222 8.44 2.02 -3.49
CA GLU A 222 9.49 2.87 -2.91
C GLU A 222 9.09 3.46 -1.54
N PRO A 223 7.94 4.15 -1.39
CA PRO A 223 7.50 4.64 -0.09
C PRO A 223 7.10 3.52 0.89
N VAL A 224 6.63 2.35 0.41
CA VAL A 224 6.40 1.17 1.30
C VAL A 224 7.70 0.73 1.95
N LEU A 225 8.75 0.50 1.16
CA LEU A 225 10.07 0.06 1.67
C LEU A 225 10.65 1.09 2.64
N LYS A 226 10.61 2.37 2.25
CA LYS A 226 11.05 3.50 3.09
C LYS A 226 10.30 3.55 4.43
N HIS A 227 9.00 3.30 4.41
CA HIS A 227 8.18 3.25 5.64
C HIS A 227 8.64 2.11 6.56
N MET A 228 8.92 0.93 6.01
CA MET A 228 9.43 -0.19 6.81
C MET A 228 10.78 0.11 7.45
N ASP A 229 11.68 0.78 6.72
CA ASP A 229 12.99 1.17 7.21
C ASP A 229 12.89 2.20 8.33
N LEU A 230 12.16 3.30 8.10
CA LEU A 230 12.06 4.43 9.04
C LEU A 230 11.37 4.05 10.35
N HIS A 231 10.39 3.15 10.29
CA HIS A 231 9.61 2.73 11.45
C HIS A 231 10.07 1.37 12.02
N ALA A 232 11.22 0.86 11.58
CA ALA A 232 11.86 -0.36 12.05
C ALA A 232 10.97 -1.62 11.99
N HIS A 233 10.10 -1.73 10.99
CA HIS A 233 9.17 -2.85 10.82
C HIS A 233 9.82 -4.15 10.31
N TRP A 234 11.10 -4.10 9.97
CA TRP A 234 11.90 -5.29 9.67
C TRP A 234 12.33 -6.04 10.92
N LYS A 235 12.29 -5.42 12.11
CA LYS A 235 12.73 -6.11 13.33
C LYS A 235 11.83 -7.31 13.64
N PRO A 236 12.38 -8.49 13.99
CA PRO A 236 11.60 -9.66 14.33
C PRO A 236 10.74 -9.49 15.59
N PRO A 237 9.50 -10.01 15.59
CA PRO A 237 8.82 -10.62 14.45
C PRO A 237 8.30 -9.53 13.47
N PRO A 238 8.56 -9.62 12.15
CA PRO A 238 8.22 -8.57 11.19
C PRO A 238 6.74 -8.67 10.74
N VAL A 239 5.82 -8.79 11.70
CA VAL A 239 4.40 -9.11 11.46
C VAL A 239 3.73 -8.06 10.58
N PHE A 240 3.98 -6.78 10.85
CA PHE A 240 3.41 -5.68 10.08
C PHE A 240 3.90 -5.68 8.63
N ALA A 241 5.21 -5.86 8.41
CA ALA A 241 5.76 -5.97 7.07
C ALA A 241 5.18 -7.18 6.32
N ILE A 242 5.11 -8.36 6.95
CA ILE A 242 4.49 -9.54 6.35
C ILE A 242 3.04 -9.25 5.92
N HIS A 243 2.25 -8.61 6.79
CA HIS A 243 0.86 -8.25 6.47
C HIS A 243 0.77 -7.33 5.24
N VAL A 244 1.57 -6.26 5.21
CA VAL A 244 1.60 -5.29 4.11
C VAL A 244 1.99 -5.94 2.78
N PHE A 245 3.08 -6.71 2.76
CA PHE A 245 3.55 -7.35 1.54
C PHE A 245 2.62 -8.45 1.05
N LYS A 246 1.93 -9.17 1.96
CA LYS A 246 0.85 -10.08 1.57
C LYS A 246 -0.33 -9.32 0.95
N ALA A 247 -0.77 -8.22 1.57
CA ALA A 247 -1.83 -7.39 1.00
C ALA A 247 -1.50 -6.89 -0.41
N ILE A 248 -0.25 -6.46 -0.63
CA ILE A 248 0.27 -6.03 -1.94
C ILE A 248 0.20 -7.19 -2.97
N ILE A 249 0.77 -8.35 -2.64
CA ILE A 249 0.83 -9.50 -3.57
C ILE A 249 -0.58 -10.01 -3.92
N TYR A 250 -1.50 -10.06 -2.96
CA TYR A 250 -2.88 -10.47 -3.22
C TYR A 250 -3.67 -9.49 -4.10
N SER A 251 -3.19 -8.25 -4.24
CA SER A 251 -3.91 -7.18 -4.93
C SER A 251 -3.43 -6.90 -6.34
N ILE A 252 -2.25 -7.39 -6.73
CA ILE A 252 -1.73 -7.22 -8.08
C ILE A 252 -2.07 -8.42 -8.97
N GLN A 253 -1.98 -8.23 -10.29
CA GLN A 253 -2.05 -9.34 -11.24
C GLN A 253 -0.91 -10.33 -10.98
N SER A 254 -1.20 -11.63 -11.01
CA SER A 254 -0.23 -12.67 -10.65
C SER A 254 1.06 -12.61 -11.47
N GLN A 255 0.97 -12.23 -12.76
CA GLN A 255 2.16 -12.05 -13.60
C GLN A 255 3.09 -10.94 -13.13
N ASN A 256 2.64 -10.00 -12.28
CA ASN A 256 3.45 -8.91 -11.76
C ASN A 256 4.06 -9.26 -10.39
N SER A 257 3.73 -10.41 -9.78
CA SER A 257 4.24 -10.79 -8.46
C SER A 257 5.76 -10.87 -8.39
N TYR A 258 6.43 -11.21 -9.50
CA TYR A 258 7.89 -11.21 -9.56
C TYR A 258 8.50 -9.84 -9.29
N PHE A 259 7.81 -8.74 -9.65
CA PHE A 259 8.32 -7.38 -9.49
C PHE A 259 8.50 -7.06 -8.00
N VAL A 260 7.50 -7.39 -7.18
CA VAL A 260 7.52 -7.15 -5.73
C VAL A 260 8.63 -7.97 -5.06
N ILE A 261 8.82 -9.22 -5.50
CA ILE A 261 9.91 -10.08 -5.02
C ILE A 261 11.26 -9.49 -5.40
N GLN A 262 11.42 -9.05 -6.65
CA GLN A 262 12.65 -8.42 -7.13
C GLN A 262 12.97 -7.14 -6.36
N GLU A 263 11.98 -6.28 -6.08
CA GLU A 263 12.18 -5.07 -5.28
C GLU A 263 12.63 -5.39 -3.85
N LEU A 264 12.10 -6.45 -3.23
CA LEU A 264 12.58 -6.90 -1.91
C LEU A 264 14.01 -7.44 -1.94
N ILE A 265 14.41 -8.13 -3.01
CA ILE A 265 15.80 -8.60 -3.19
C ILE A 265 16.74 -7.43 -3.42
N ASN A 266 16.36 -6.47 -4.28
CA ASN A 266 17.10 -5.24 -4.49
C ASN A 266 17.24 -4.46 -3.16
N HIS A 267 16.19 -4.46 -2.34
CA HIS A 267 16.22 -3.87 -1.00
C HIS A 267 17.20 -4.60 -0.08
N LEU A 268 17.16 -5.93 -0.05
CA LEU A 268 18.10 -6.75 0.72
C LEU A 268 19.56 -6.53 0.28
N ASP A 269 19.81 -6.38 -1.02
CA ASP A 269 21.13 -6.03 -1.57
C ASP A 269 21.60 -4.66 -1.05
N SER A 270 20.72 -3.66 -1.05
CA SER A 270 21.00 -2.33 -0.50
C SER A 270 21.25 -2.33 1.01
N MET A 271 20.66 -3.31 1.72
CA MET A 271 20.78 -3.52 3.16
C MET A 271 21.82 -4.61 3.53
N SER A 272 22.70 -4.99 2.60
CA SER A 272 23.67 -6.08 2.80
C SER A 272 24.63 -5.87 3.98
N THR A 273 24.89 -4.62 4.36
CA THR A 273 25.75 -4.25 5.50
C THR A 273 24.97 -3.84 6.75
N ALA A 274 23.63 -3.89 6.72
CA ALA A 274 22.78 -3.58 7.86
C ALA A 274 22.86 -4.68 8.93
N ASP A 275 22.36 -4.36 10.12
CA ASP A 275 22.24 -5.30 11.24
C ASP A 275 21.55 -6.59 10.78
N ALA A 276 22.07 -7.74 11.22
CA ALA A 276 21.53 -9.06 10.86
C ALA A 276 20.01 -9.16 11.13
N VAL A 277 19.55 -8.52 12.19
CA VAL A 277 18.13 -8.40 12.57
C VAL A 277 17.25 -7.82 11.45
N ILE A 278 17.72 -6.79 10.73
CA ILE A 278 16.99 -6.18 9.61
C ILE A 278 16.99 -7.13 8.41
N ARG A 279 18.14 -7.73 8.10
CA ARG A 279 18.29 -8.68 6.99
C ARG A 279 17.42 -9.94 7.21
N ILE A 280 17.32 -10.45 8.44
CA ILE A 280 16.39 -11.52 8.84
C ILE A 280 14.94 -11.11 8.56
N GLY A 281 14.56 -9.88 8.93
CA GLY A 281 13.24 -9.33 8.67
C GLY A 281 12.84 -9.39 7.20
N ILE A 282 13.70 -8.85 6.34
CA ILE A 282 13.49 -8.82 4.89
C ILE A 282 13.41 -10.25 4.31
N ALA A 283 14.34 -11.13 4.71
CA ALA A 283 14.34 -12.54 4.28
C ALA A 283 13.07 -13.29 4.73
N THR A 284 12.57 -12.99 5.93
CA THR A 284 11.32 -13.59 6.44
C THR A 284 10.10 -13.13 5.65
N VAL A 285 10.05 -11.84 5.27
CA VAL A 285 8.99 -11.31 4.40
C VAL A 285 9.05 -11.97 3.02
N LEU A 286 10.24 -12.10 2.43
CA LEU A 286 10.46 -12.80 1.15
C LEU A 286 9.92 -14.23 1.19
N SER A 287 10.31 -15.03 2.18
CA SER A 287 9.79 -16.40 2.42
C SER A 287 8.25 -16.44 2.44
N ASN A 288 7.63 -15.48 3.13
CA ASN A 288 6.18 -15.42 3.31
C ASN A 288 5.40 -15.09 2.04
N ILE A 289 5.94 -14.29 1.13
CA ILE A 289 5.23 -13.87 -0.07
C ILE A 289 5.46 -14.78 -1.28
N VAL A 290 6.59 -15.45 -1.32
CA VAL A 290 6.99 -16.33 -2.41
C VAL A 290 6.02 -17.50 -2.56
N SER A 291 5.59 -18.08 -1.43
CA SER A 291 4.57 -19.13 -1.39
C SER A 291 3.23 -18.72 -2.05
N ILE A 292 2.93 -17.42 -2.07
CA ILE A 292 1.71 -16.85 -2.66
C ILE A 292 1.89 -16.58 -4.16
N ALA A 293 3.07 -16.11 -4.56
CA ALA A 293 3.38 -15.76 -5.95
C ALA A 293 3.44 -16.98 -6.89
N GLY A 294 3.74 -18.17 -6.36
CA GLY A 294 3.68 -19.44 -7.06
C GLY A 294 4.54 -19.48 -8.34
N THR A 295 3.97 -19.99 -9.43
CA THR A 295 4.67 -20.21 -10.70
C THR A 295 4.97 -18.95 -11.50
N SER A 296 4.44 -17.78 -11.09
CA SER A 296 4.60 -16.50 -11.81
C SER A 296 6.03 -15.95 -11.77
N ILE A 297 6.94 -16.63 -11.06
CA ILE A 297 8.34 -16.25 -10.86
C ILE A 297 9.28 -16.88 -11.90
N GLY A 298 8.77 -17.82 -12.72
CA GLY A 298 9.55 -18.67 -13.63
C GLY A 298 10.72 -18.00 -14.39
N PRO A 299 10.55 -16.85 -15.06
CA PRO A 299 11.62 -16.22 -15.83
C PRO A 299 12.80 -15.66 -15.00
N LEU A 300 12.56 -15.28 -13.74
CA LEU A 300 13.59 -14.69 -12.85
C LEU A 300 14.07 -15.66 -11.78
N LEU A 301 13.59 -16.89 -11.83
CA LEU A 301 13.79 -17.93 -10.85
C LEU A 301 15.26 -18.12 -10.45
N LEU A 302 16.12 -18.35 -11.44
CA LEU A 302 17.55 -18.53 -11.23
C LEU A 302 18.21 -17.25 -10.72
N SER A 303 17.75 -16.07 -11.16
CA SER A 303 18.32 -14.81 -10.70
C SER A 303 18.01 -14.56 -9.21
N ILE A 304 16.77 -14.81 -8.79
CA ILE A 304 16.34 -14.67 -7.40
C ILE A 304 17.11 -15.64 -6.51
N PHE A 305 17.17 -16.90 -6.92
CA PHE A 305 17.89 -17.94 -6.18
C PHE A 305 19.39 -17.62 -6.08
N ASN A 306 20.00 -17.14 -7.17
CA ASN A 306 21.39 -16.68 -7.16
C ASN A 306 21.64 -15.53 -6.19
N SER A 307 20.75 -14.55 -6.12
CA SER A 307 20.87 -13.45 -5.16
C SER A 307 20.82 -13.97 -3.73
N LEU A 308 19.87 -14.86 -3.40
CA LEU A 308 19.78 -15.46 -2.05
C LEU A 308 21.03 -16.29 -1.71
N LEU A 309 21.55 -17.07 -2.65
CA LEU A 309 22.81 -17.80 -2.49
C LEU A 309 24.02 -16.89 -2.26
N LYS A 310 24.09 -15.77 -3.00
CA LYS A 310 25.15 -14.76 -2.83
C LYS A 310 25.08 -14.15 -1.43
N HIS A 311 23.89 -13.82 -0.93
CA HIS A 311 23.70 -13.34 0.44
C HIS A 311 24.14 -14.37 1.48
N LEU A 312 23.80 -15.65 1.26
CA LEU A 312 24.18 -16.74 2.16
C LEU A 312 25.70 -16.92 2.21
N ARG A 313 26.36 -16.98 1.06
CA ARG A 313 27.84 -17.02 0.98
C ARG A 313 28.48 -15.86 1.72
N THR A 314 28.00 -14.65 1.45
CA THR A 314 28.51 -13.42 2.08
C THR A 314 28.32 -13.44 3.60
N SER A 315 27.18 -13.94 4.07
CA SER A 315 26.86 -14.09 5.49
C SER A 315 27.79 -15.08 6.21
N VAL A 316 28.07 -16.22 5.56
CA VAL A 316 29.02 -17.23 6.08
C VAL A 316 30.43 -16.66 6.20
N ASP A 317 30.90 -15.96 5.16
CA ASP A 317 32.21 -15.32 5.17
C ASP A 317 32.29 -14.21 6.23
N PHE A 318 31.21 -13.44 6.40
CA PHE A 318 31.12 -12.38 7.39
C PHE A 318 31.14 -12.93 8.82
N GLU A 319 30.34 -13.95 9.13
CA GLU A 319 30.30 -14.61 10.44
C GLU A 319 31.69 -15.04 10.94
N ARG A 320 32.52 -15.52 10.01
CA ARG A 320 33.88 -16.01 10.29
C ARG A 320 34.93 -14.92 10.36
N SER A 321 34.60 -13.73 9.87
CA SER A 321 35.50 -12.58 9.95
C SER A 321 35.56 -12.06 11.38
N GLU A 322 36.71 -11.53 11.78
CA GLU A 322 36.89 -10.86 13.09
C GLU A 322 35.98 -9.61 13.25
N LYS A 323 35.31 -9.18 12.17
CA LYS A 323 34.38 -8.05 12.17
C LYS A 323 32.98 -8.42 12.67
N CYS A 324 32.62 -9.71 12.68
CA CYS A 324 31.32 -10.15 13.16
C CYS A 324 31.28 -10.07 14.69
N LYS A 325 30.44 -9.19 15.22
CA LYS A 325 30.22 -9.03 16.66
C LYS A 325 29.16 -9.98 17.20
N ASP A 326 28.20 -10.37 16.34
CA ASP A 326 27.03 -11.16 16.70
C ASP A 326 26.90 -12.36 15.76
N SER A 327 27.66 -13.41 16.06
CA SER A 327 27.66 -14.66 15.28
C SER A 327 26.32 -15.40 15.37
N GLU A 328 25.57 -15.25 16.47
CA GLU A 328 24.28 -15.92 16.63
C GLU A 328 23.22 -15.29 15.72
N ALA A 329 23.11 -13.96 15.69
CA ALA A 329 22.19 -13.28 14.78
C ALA A 329 22.57 -13.54 13.31
N GLU A 330 23.86 -13.64 12.98
CA GLU A 330 24.29 -13.98 11.62
C GLU A 330 23.88 -15.41 11.23
N LYS A 331 23.98 -16.39 12.15
CA LYS A 331 23.47 -17.75 11.92
C LYS A 331 21.95 -17.76 11.72
N MET A 332 21.20 -16.99 12.49
CA MET A 332 19.76 -16.84 12.29
C MET A 332 19.42 -16.27 10.91
N TYR A 333 20.25 -15.34 10.40
CA TYR A 333 20.10 -14.82 9.03
C TYR A 333 20.36 -15.92 7.98
N GLN A 334 21.42 -16.71 8.15
CA GLN A 334 21.70 -17.85 7.28
C GLN A 334 20.51 -18.84 7.26
N GLU A 335 19.92 -19.15 8.42
CA GLU A 335 18.74 -20.01 8.50
C GLU A 335 17.50 -19.40 7.83
N ALA A 336 17.27 -18.10 8.01
CA ALA A 336 16.18 -17.39 7.33
C ALA A 336 16.33 -17.46 5.80
N LEU A 337 17.54 -17.31 5.27
CA LEU A 337 17.82 -17.45 3.83
C LEU A 337 17.59 -18.89 3.33
N ILE A 338 18.06 -19.90 4.07
CA ILE A 338 17.83 -21.32 3.74
C ILE A 338 16.34 -21.64 3.74
N ASN A 339 15.59 -21.10 4.71
CA ASN A 339 14.13 -21.24 4.77
C ASN A 339 13.47 -20.59 3.55
N ALA A 340 13.83 -19.34 3.25
CA ALA A 340 13.30 -18.63 2.08
C ALA A 340 13.58 -19.36 0.76
N MET A 341 14.79 -19.88 0.55
CA MET A 341 15.11 -20.70 -0.62
C MET A 341 14.31 -22.00 -0.67
N GLY A 342 14.10 -22.65 0.49
CA GLY A 342 13.25 -23.84 0.59
C GLY A 342 11.80 -23.56 0.22
N ASP A 343 11.21 -22.50 0.77
CA ASP A 343 9.84 -22.07 0.47
C ASP A 343 9.71 -21.65 -1.00
N PHE A 344 10.75 -21.04 -1.55
CA PHE A 344 10.85 -20.68 -2.96
C PHE A 344 10.86 -21.90 -3.86
N ALA A 345 11.62 -22.94 -3.54
CA ALA A 345 11.57 -24.18 -4.30
C ALA A 345 10.23 -24.91 -4.16
N ASN A 346 9.62 -24.89 -2.97
CA ASN A 346 8.33 -25.52 -2.72
C ASN A 346 7.19 -24.89 -3.57
N ALA A 347 7.28 -23.59 -3.85
CA ALA A 347 6.28 -22.86 -4.64
C ALA A 347 6.28 -23.21 -6.15
N LEU A 348 7.21 -24.05 -6.61
CA LEU A 348 7.44 -24.32 -8.03
C LEU A 348 6.94 -25.69 -8.47
N PRO A 349 6.74 -25.90 -9.78
CA PRO A 349 6.54 -27.23 -10.33
C PRO A 349 7.81 -28.08 -10.25
N ASP A 350 7.66 -29.40 -10.21
CA ASP A 350 8.77 -30.33 -9.97
C ASP A 350 9.93 -30.22 -10.96
N TYR A 351 9.66 -29.92 -12.23
CA TYR A 351 10.72 -29.74 -13.23
C TYR A 351 11.64 -28.55 -12.90
N GLN A 352 11.08 -27.46 -12.35
CA GLN A 352 11.86 -26.29 -11.91
C GLN A 352 12.59 -26.57 -10.60
N LYS A 353 12.01 -27.39 -9.70
CA LYS A 353 12.72 -27.87 -8.50
C LYS A 353 13.97 -28.64 -8.87
N VAL A 354 13.90 -29.53 -9.87
CA VAL A 354 15.06 -30.28 -10.38
C VAL A 354 16.12 -29.34 -10.97
N GLU A 355 15.69 -28.34 -11.75
CA GLU A 355 16.61 -27.30 -12.28
C GLU A 355 17.33 -26.55 -11.15
N MET A 356 16.60 -26.17 -10.08
CA MET A 356 17.19 -25.55 -8.89
C MET A 356 18.18 -26.45 -8.16
N MET A 357 17.87 -27.73 -8.01
CA MET A 357 18.77 -28.68 -7.37
C MET A 357 20.05 -28.81 -8.18
N MET A 358 19.96 -28.99 -9.50
CA MET A 358 21.11 -29.03 -10.39
C MET A 358 21.93 -27.74 -10.32
N PHE A 359 21.25 -26.60 -10.27
CA PHE A 359 21.88 -25.29 -10.11
C PHE A 359 22.62 -25.18 -8.76
N THR A 360 22.00 -25.63 -7.67
CA THR A 360 22.58 -25.62 -6.32
C THR A 360 23.80 -26.54 -6.26
N VAL A 361 23.72 -27.74 -6.84
CA VAL A 361 24.83 -28.71 -6.94
C VAL A 361 26.00 -28.12 -7.72
N GLY A 362 25.74 -27.48 -8.86
CA GLY A 362 26.78 -26.79 -9.64
C GLY A 362 27.44 -25.61 -8.89
N ASN A 363 26.85 -25.15 -7.79
CA ASN A 363 27.35 -24.09 -6.93
C ASN A 363 28.06 -24.60 -5.67
N ILE A 364 28.10 -25.92 -5.43
CA ILE A 364 28.84 -26.51 -4.33
C ILE A 364 30.35 -26.44 -4.65
N PRO A 365 31.18 -25.82 -3.79
CA PRO A 365 32.62 -25.79 -3.99
C PRO A 365 33.20 -27.20 -4.10
N ASN A 366 34.04 -27.44 -5.10
CA ASN A 366 34.66 -28.74 -5.30
C ASN A 366 35.91 -28.85 -4.39
N LEU A 367 35.82 -29.65 -3.33
CA LEU A 367 36.89 -29.76 -2.31
C LEU A 367 38.19 -30.40 -2.81
N GLU A 368 38.21 -30.94 -4.04
CA GLU A 368 39.40 -31.56 -4.64
C GLU A 368 40.44 -30.54 -5.15
N GLU A 369 40.07 -29.25 -5.27
CA GLU A 369 41.01 -28.20 -5.65
C GLU A 369 41.83 -27.71 -4.44
N LYS A 370 43.18 -27.71 -4.59
CA LYS A 370 44.23 -27.58 -3.55
C LYS A 370 44.23 -26.30 -2.68
N ARG A 371 43.15 -25.53 -2.61
CA ARG A 371 42.99 -24.40 -1.68
C ARG A 371 41.58 -24.42 -1.07
N VAL A 372 41.28 -25.47 -0.31
CA VAL A 372 40.08 -25.48 0.54
C VAL A 372 40.24 -24.38 1.58
N LYS A 373 39.48 -23.29 1.46
CA LYS A 373 39.28 -22.40 2.60
C LYS A 373 38.31 -23.14 3.53
N GLN A 374 38.51 -23.08 4.85
CA GLN A 374 37.52 -23.64 5.79
C GLN A 374 36.09 -23.13 5.55
N GLY A 375 35.93 -21.96 4.89
CA GLY A 375 34.65 -21.42 4.43
C GLY A 375 33.93 -22.30 3.40
N ASP A 376 34.68 -23.01 2.55
CA ASP A 376 34.16 -23.84 1.46
C ASP A 376 33.49 -25.11 1.99
N GLU A 377 34.00 -25.72 3.06
CA GLU A 377 33.40 -26.91 3.70
C GLU A 377 32.05 -26.59 4.37
N PHE A 378 31.93 -25.43 5.02
CA PHE A 378 30.67 -25.01 5.62
C PHE A 378 29.68 -24.51 4.59
N LEU A 379 30.17 -23.81 3.56
CA LEU A 379 29.34 -23.46 2.42
C LEU A 379 28.80 -24.72 1.73
N GLN A 380 29.62 -25.76 1.58
CA GLN A 380 29.15 -27.07 1.12
C GLN A 380 28.08 -27.63 2.07
N HIS A 381 28.30 -27.63 3.38
CA HIS A 381 27.29 -28.11 4.34
C HIS A 381 25.96 -27.33 4.25
N VAL A 382 26.03 -26.01 4.11
CA VAL A 382 24.87 -25.12 4.01
C VAL A 382 24.14 -25.28 2.67
N LEU A 383 24.87 -25.44 1.57
CA LEU A 383 24.29 -25.73 0.25
C LEU A 383 23.67 -27.13 0.22
N VAL A 384 24.27 -28.11 0.89
CA VAL A 384 23.68 -29.46 1.06
C VAL A 384 22.43 -29.40 1.93
N LYS A 385 22.40 -28.60 3.01
CA LYS A 385 21.20 -28.37 3.82
C LYS A 385 20.09 -27.69 2.99
N THR A 386 20.46 -26.75 2.13
CA THR A 386 19.54 -26.10 1.17
C THR A 386 19.00 -27.12 0.17
N LEU A 387 19.88 -27.92 -0.43
CA LEU A 387 19.53 -28.99 -1.36
C LEU A 387 18.57 -29.97 -0.69
N LEU A 388 18.88 -30.47 0.51
CA LEU A 388 18.01 -31.36 1.27
C LEU A 388 16.62 -30.76 1.49
N LYS A 389 16.55 -29.48 1.84
CA LYS A 389 15.28 -28.78 2.04
C LYS A 389 14.46 -28.71 0.75
N VAL A 390 15.10 -28.48 -0.40
CA VAL A 390 14.45 -28.55 -1.72
C VAL A 390 14.01 -29.98 -2.07
N SER A 391 14.85 -30.99 -1.80
CA SER A 391 14.58 -32.41 -2.08
C SER A 391 13.35 -32.93 -1.34
N VAL A 392 13.15 -32.50 -0.10
CA VAL A 392 11.99 -32.92 0.71
C VAL A 392 10.68 -32.60 0.00
N PHE A 393 10.59 -31.44 -0.66
CA PHE A 393 9.39 -31.01 -1.39
C PHE A 393 9.20 -31.67 -2.76
N LEU A 394 10.16 -32.48 -3.23
CA LEU A 394 10.01 -33.33 -4.42
C LEU A 394 9.48 -34.72 -4.09
N LEU A 395 9.61 -35.14 -2.83
CA LEU A 395 9.23 -36.48 -2.36
C LEU A 395 7.84 -36.51 -1.68
N THR A 396 7.27 -35.34 -1.42
CA THR A 396 5.91 -35.12 -0.88
C THR A 396 5.03 -34.52 -1.94
#